data_AF-A0A946EDS5-F1
#
_entry.id   AF-A0A946EDS5-F1
#
_cell.length_a   1.000
_cell.length_b   1.000
_cell.length_c   1.000
_cell.angle_alpha   90.00
_cell.angle_beta   90.00
_cell.angle_gamma   90.00
#
_symmetry.space_group_name_H-M   'P 1'
#
loop_
_entity.id
_entity.type
_entity.pdbx_description
1 polymer ?
#
loop_
_entity_poly.entity_id
_entity_poly.type
_entity_poly.pdbx_seq_one_letter_code
_entity_poly.pdbx_strand_id
1 'polypeptide(L)'
;MSVLGVFGQNLRKLCTSRPSITAVCRDLDINRVQFNRYMSGYSFPKPNVLEKICNYFQVDARIILEELTDEQMELVTMEKMPEVPELKAAICTMR
;
A
#
# COMPACT_ATOMS: atom_id res chain seq x y z
N MET A 1 16.54 0.23 -9.72
CA MET A 1 16.07 -0.18 -8.38
C MET A 1 15.59 -1.63 -8.44
N SER A 2 15.64 -2.39 -7.36
CA SER A 2 15.06 -3.74 -7.32
C SER A 2 13.55 -3.66 -7.06
N VAL A 3 12.81 -4.67 -7.51
CA VAL A 3 11.35 -4.77 -7.29
C VAL A 3 11.01 -4.73 -5.79
N LEU A 4 11.86 -5.35 -4.96
CA LEU A 4 11.74 -5.29 -3.49
C LEU A 4 11.89 -3.87 -2.94
N GLY A 5 12.80 -3.09 -3.52
CA GLY A 5 13.03 -1.70 -3.14
C GLY A 5 11.84 -0.81 -3.49
N VAL A 6 11.25 -1.00 -4.67
CA VAL A 6 10.05 -0.27 -5.11
C VAL A 6 8.89 -0.51 -4.14
N PHE A 7 8.57 -1.78 -3.86
CA PHE A 7 7.51 -2.12 -2.92
C PHE A 7 7.73 -1.53 -1.52
N GLY A 8 8.95 -1.64 -1.00
CA GLY A 8 9.29 -1.09 0.31
C GLY A 8 9.17 0.43 0.38
N GLN A 9 9.54 1.14 -0.69
CA GLN A 9 9.34 2.59 -0.80
C GLN A 9 7.87 2.97 -0.83
N ASN A 10 7.06 2.25 -1.62
CA ASN A 10 5.62 2.49 -1.69
C ASN A 10 4.94 2.27 -0.33
N LEU A 11 5.27 1.21 0.40
CA LEU A 11 4.74 1.00 1.75
C LEU A 11 5.11 2.14 2.70
N ARG A 12 6.33 2.68 2.61
CA ARG A 12 6.73 3.84 3.42
C ARG A 12 5.89 5.06 3.08
N LYS A 13 5.69 5.36 1.80
CA LYS A 13 4.82 6.46 1.35
C LYS A 13 3.39 6.26 1.86
N LEU A 14 2.79 5.09 1.63
CA LEU A 14 1.44 4.78 2.09
C LEU A 14 1.28 4.94 3.60
N CYS A 15 2.28 4.53 4.39
CA CYS A 15 2.24 4.67 5.84
C CYS A 15 2.27 6.13 6.33
N THR A 16 2.67 7.12 5.53
CA THR A 16 2.61 8.54 5.95
C THR A 16 1.17 9.06 6.01
N SER A 17 0.24 8.44 5.28
CA SER A 17 -1.20 8.75 5.33
C SER A 17 -1.90 8.22 6.59
N ARG A 18 -1.19 7.45 7.43
CA ARG A 18 -1.74 6.76 8.60
C ARG A 18 -1.06 7.23 9.89
N PRO A 19 -1.74 7.15 11.05
CA PRO A 19 -1.24 7.74 12.29
C PRO A 19 0.05 7.08 12.81
N SER A 20 0.23 5.78 12.57
CA SER A 20 1.48 5.08 12.88
C SER A 20 1.57 3.72 12.19
N ILE A 21 2.79 3.24 11.97
CA ILE A 21 3.05 1.87 11.48
C ILE A 21 2.43 0.82 12.41
N THR A 22 2.44 1.06 13.72
CA THR A 22 1.85 0.13 14.70
C THR A 22 0.34 0.02 14.53
N ALA A 23 -0.36 1.12 14.23
CA ALA A 23 -1.79 1.09 13.93
C ALA A 23 -2.05 0.29 12.65
N VAL A 24 -1.30 0.56 11.58
CA VAL A 24 -1.38 -0.18 10.30
C VAL A 24 -1.19 -1.69 10.52
N CYS A 25 -0.17 -2.10 11.28
CA CYS A 25 0.08 -3.51 11.57
C CYS A 25 -1.07 -4.18 12.33
N ARG A 26 -1.72 -3.45 13.25
CA ARG A 26 -2.88 -3.95 14.01
C ARG A 26 -4.09 -4.10 13.11
N ASP A 27 -4.38 -3.11 12.27
CA ASP A 27 -5.53 -3.13 11.36
C ASP A 27 -5.41 -4.22 10.30
N LEU A 28 -4.18 -4.47 9.82
CA LEU A 28 -3.88 -5.52 8.84
C LEU A 28 -3.79 -6.94 9.45
N ASP A 29 -3.73 -7.03 10.78
CA ASP A 29 -3.42 -8.26 11.52
C ASP A 29 -2.11 -8.90 11.01
N ILE A 30 -1.04 -8.10 10.95
CA ILE A 30 0.30 -8.51 10.51
C ILE A 30 1.32 -8.24 11.63
N ASN A 31 2.25 -9.17 11.82
CA ASN A 31 3.35 -8.96 12.76
C ASN A 31 4.24 -7.78 12.32
N ARG A 32 4.49 -6.83 13.22
CA ARG A 32 5.33 -5.64 12.96
C ARG A 32 6.71 -5.98 12.40
N VAL A 33 7.34 -7.07 12.84
CA VAL A 33 8.64 -7.53 12.31
C VAL A 33 8.53 -7.94 10.84
N GLN A 34 7.45 -8.66 10.47
CA GLN A 34 7.19 -9.00 9.08
C GLN A 34 6.95 -7.75 8.24
N PHE A 35 6.11 -6.84 8.74
CA PHE A 35 5.80 -5.59 8.04
C PHE A 35 7.05 -4.72 7.83
N ASN A 36 7.91 -4.62 8.84
CA ASN A 36 9.19 -3.90 8.72
C ASN A 36 10.10 -4.53 7.65
N ARG A 37 10.15 -5.87 7.54
CA ARG A 37 10.91 -6.52 6.46
C ARG A 37 10.38 -6.17 5.08
N TYR A 38 9.06 -6.01 4.94
CA TYR A 38 8.43 -5.56 3.70
C TYR A 38 8.84 -4.13 3.37
N MET A 39 8.72 -3.20 4.33
CA MET A 39 9.14 -1.81 4.13
C MET A 39 10.62 -1.71 3.78
N SER A 40 11.49 -2.48 4.43
CA SER A 40 12.93 -2.48 4.12
C SER A 40 13.29 -3.18 2.82
N GLY A 41 12.34 -3.84 2.14
CA GLY A 41 12.61 -4.59 0.91
C GLY A 41 13.41 -5.89 1.13
N TYR A 42 13.36 -6.48 2.33
CA TYR A 42 14.03 -7.75 2.63
C TYR A 42 13.22 -8.98 2.20
N SER A 43 11.90 -8.85 2.04
CA SER A 43 11.01 -9.95 1.67
C SER A 43 9.74 -9.46 1.01
N PHE A 44 9.07 -10.32 0.23
CA PHE A 44 7.72 -10.04 -0.29
C PHE A 44 6.62 -10.61 0.62
N PRO A 45 5.46 -9.93 0.69
CA PRO A 45 4.27 -10.50 1.29
C PRO A 45 3.78 -11.69 0.46
N LYS A 46 3.16 -12.67 1.13
CA LYS A 46 2.41 -13.73 0.45
C LYS A 46 1.17 -13.13 -0.24
N PRO A 47 0.60 -13.78 -1.27
CA PRO A 47 -0.57 -13.25 -1.99
C PRO A 47 -1.72 -12.77 -1.07
N ASN A 48 -2.11 -13.57 -0.08
CA ASN A 48 -3.18 -13.20 0.86
C ASN A 48 -2.84 -11.96 1.70
N VAL A 49 -1.57 -11.77 2.04
CA VAL A 49 -1.10 -10.61 2.82
C VAL A 49 -1.03 -9.37 1.92
N LEU A 50 -0.58 -9.55 0.68
CA LEU A 50 -0.59 -8.51 -0.33
C LEU A 50 -2.00 -7.99 -0.57
N GLU A 51 -2.97 -8.89 -0.76
CA GLU A 51 -4.38 -8.54 -0.94
C GLU A 51 -4.92 -7.73 0.25
N LYS A 52 -4.61 -8.13 1.50
CA LYS A 52 -4.97 -7.34 2.69
C LYS A 52 -4.37 -5.93 2.65
N ILE A 53 -3.09 -5.81 2.30
CA ILE A 53 -2.39 -4.52 2.20
C ILE A 53 -3.04 -3.65 1.12
N CYS A 54 -3.27 -4.21 -0.07
CA CYS A 54 -3.92 -3.55 -1.19
C CYS A 54 -5.32 -3.05 -0.80
N ASN A 55 -6.13 -3.89 -0.17
CA ASN A 55 -7.47 -3.52 0.31
C ASN A 55 -7.43 -2.46 1.41
N TYR A 56 -6.47 -2.51 2.32
CA TYR A 56 -6.36 -1.52 3.40
C TYR A 56 -5.96 -0.13 2.91
N PHE A 57 -5.09 -0.06 1.92
CA PHE A 57 -4.64 1.20 1.32
C PHE A 57 -5.44 1.59 0.08
N GLN A 58 -6.42 0.78 -0.34
CA GLN A 58 -7.21 0.94 -1.58
C GLN A 58 -6.32 1.11 -2.83
N VAL A 59 -5.27 0.28 -2.94
CA VAL A 59 -4.30 0.27 -4.04
C VAL A 59 -4.25 -1.08 -4.76
N ASP A 60 -3.74 -1.11 -5.98
CA ASP A 60 -3.54 -2.34 -6.76
C ASP A 60 -2.24 -3.08 -6.42
N ALA A 61 -2.12 -4.35 -6.83
CA ALA A 61 -0.88 -5.12 -6.69
C ALA A 61 0.32 -4.53 -7.46
N ARG A 62 0.09 -3.63 -8.43
CA ARG A 62 1.13 -2.86 -9.13
C ARG A 62 2.08 -2.09 -8.23
N ILE A 63 1.71 -1.80 -6.98
CA ILE A 63 2.63 -1.21 -5.98
C ILE A 63 3.90 -2.04 -5.75
N ILE A 64 3.93 -3.30 -6.19
CA ILE A 64 5.15 -4.13 -6.16
C ILE A 64 6.15 -3.72 -7.24
N LEU A 65 5.66 -3.34 -8.41
CA LEU A 65 6.46 -3.16 -9.63
C LEU A 65 6.71 -1.69 -9.95
N GLU A 66 5.75 -0.83 -9.63
CA GLU A 66 5.71 0.58 -10.02
C GLU A 66 5.68 1.46 -8.78
N GLU A 67 6.42 2.58 -8.82
CA GLU A 67 6.38 3.55 -7.75
C GLU A 67 5.08 4.34 -7.77
N LEU A 68 4.51 4.57 -6.59
CA LEU A 68 3.33 5.42 -6.44
C LEU A 68 3.72 6.88 -6.74
N THR A 69 2.95 7.50 -7.63
CA THR A 69 3.06 8.93 -7.94
C THR A 69 2.45 9.77 -6.82
N ASP A 70 2.78 11.06 -6.81
CA ASP A 70 2.27 11.97 -5.77
C ASP A 70 0.75 12.16 -5.92
N GLU A 71 0.21 12.16 -7.14
CA GLU A 71 -1.24 12.21 -7.38
C GLU A 71 -1.95 10.97 -6.80
N GLN A 72 -1.35 9.79 -6.94
CA GLN A 72 -1.90 8.56 -6.33
C GLN A 72 -1.86 8.61 -4.81
N MET A 73 -0.83 9.25 -4.23
CA MET A 73 -0.71 9.43 -2.78
C MET A 73 -1.74 10.42 -2.21
N GLU A 74 -2.07 11.49 -2.94
CA GLU A 74 -3.12 12.43 -2.54
C GLU A 74 -4.48 11.73 -2.42
N LEU A 75 -4.81 10.86 -3.37
CA LEU A 75 -6.05 10.08 -3.37
C LEU A 75 -6.18 9.13 -2.17
N VAL A 76 -5.08 8.49 -1.74
CA VAL A 76 -5.07 7.61 -0.56
C VAL A 76 -5.27 8.39 0.74
N THR A 77 -4.84 9.66 0.79
CA THR A 77 -4.87 10.47 2.01
C THR A 77 -6.27 11.06 2.29
N MET A 78 -7.14 11.13 1.27
CA MET A 78 -8.45 11.80 1.33
C MET A 78 -9.65 10.86 1.61
N GLU A 79 -9.50 9.85 2.48
CA GLU A 79 -10.63 8.96 2.82
C GLU A 79 -11.63 9.59 3.83
N LYS A 80 -12.55 10.41 3.31
CA LYS A 80 -13.97 10.47 3.73
C LYS A 80 -14.90 10.79 2.54
N MET A 81 -15.32 9.73 1.84
CA MET A 81 -16.55 9.54 1.00
C MET A 81 -16.73 10.29 -0.34
N PRO A 82 -17.58 9.78 -1.27
CA PRO A 82 -18.35 8.52 -1.27
C PRO A 82 -17.86 7.52 -2.34
N GLU A 83 -18.56 6.39 -2.39
CA GLU A 83 -18.47 5.26 -3.31
C GLU A 83 -18.51 5.67 -4.80
N VAL A 84 -17.39 6.20 -5.35
CA VAL A 84 -17.27 6.51 -6.79
C VAL A 84 -16.45 5.40 -7.47
N PRO A 85 -17.09 4.54 -8.29
CA PRO A 85 -16.41 3.46 -8.99
C PRO A 85 -15.27 3.93 -9.91
N GLU A 86 -15.38 5.14 -10.46
CA GLU A 86 -14.46 5.65 -11.49
C GLU A 86 -13.12 6.15 -10.94
N LEU A 87 -13.05 6.61 -9.68
CA LEU A 87 -11.80 7.14 -9.10
C LEU A 87 -10.97 6.03 -8.45
N LYS A 88 -11.63 5.04 -7.82
CA LYS A 88 -11.01 3.75 -7.45
C LYS A 88 -10.41 3.07 -8.68
N ALA A 89 -11.03 3.27 -9.84
CA ALA A 89 -10.54 2.71 -11.08
C ALA A 89 -9.20 3.31 -11.54
N ALA A 90 -8.81 4.54 -11.19
CA ALA A 90 -7.51 5.07 -11.63
C ALA A 90 -6.32 4.40 -10.94
N ILE A 91 -6.43 4.13 -9.63
CA ILE A 91 -5.40 3.41 -8.86
C ILE A 91 -5.51 1.90 -9.11
N CYS A 92 -6.72 1.36 -9.29
CA CYS A 92 -6.99 -0.08 -9.44
C CYS A 92 -6.95 -0.60 -10.89
N THR A 93 -7.09 0.26 -11.90
CA THR A 93 -7.40 -0.14 -13.30
C THR A 93 -6.44 0.45 -14.33
N MET A 94 -5.14 0.16 -14.23
CA MET A 94 -4.42 -0.04 -15.50
C MET A 94 -4.86 -1.37 -16.09
N ARG A 95 -6.01 -1.33 -16.76
CA ARG A 95 -6.38 -2.25 -17.82
C ARG A 95 -6.34 -1.48 -19.13
#